data_AF-K2BXH9-F1
#
_entry.id   AF-K2BXH9-F1
#
_cell.length_a   1.000
_cell.length_b   1.000
_cell.length_c   1.000
_cell.angle_alpha   90.00
_cell.angle_beta   90.00
_cell.angle_gamma   90.00
#
_symmetry.space_group_name_H-M   'P 1'
#
loop_
_entity.id
_entity.type
_entity.pdbx_description
1 polymer ?
#
loop_
_entity_poly.entity_id
_entity_poly.type
_entity_poly.pdbx_seq_one_letter_code
_entity_poly.pdbx_strand_id
1 'polypeptide(L)'
;TNGEKFYWQDGSLVPGERRVKTLTLTMPANTRQKNLSIGYTASATATISDIGVTTYTAPVTWASKFNSTLAVTQVANYDLGYGPHPMRAWDVSAVRIFWQVEDFTNDLTNVTLQTTLPSQVEWTGHSAVTEGGAMSYDATTRTVTWHTSAIPSFSHAQGASFEVRVLPNSDQVGKTINLTNDLRFTARDSFTGTVLSRTVGALRTDQAIQAEQ
;
A
#
# COMPACT_ATOMS: atom_id res chain seq x y z
N THR A 1 -27.65 -4.34 2.70
CA THR A 1 -28.07 -3.91 1.35
C THR A 1 -29.00 -2.72 1.46
N ASN A 2 -28.44 -1.54 1.77
CA ASN A 2 -29.15 -0.26 1.65
C ASN A 2 -28.57 0.41 0.40
N GLY A 3 -29.22 0.19 -0.75
CA GLY A 3 -28.83 0.90 -1.97
C GLY A 3 -29.43 2.29 -1.91
N GLU A 4 -28.60 3.32 -1.78
CA GLU A 4 -29.06 4.69 -1.97
C GLU A 4 -29.50 4.87 -3.42
N LYS A 5 -30.72 5.38 -3.61
CA LYS A 5 -31.28 5.66 -4.93
C LYS A 5 -31.21 7.16 -5.18
N PHE A 6 -30.56 7.54 -6.27
CA PHE A 6 -30.51 8.91 -6.75
C PHE A 6 -31.40 9.01 -7.98
N TYR A 7 -32.30 9.98 -8.00
CA TYR A 7 -33.20 10.23 -9.13
C TYR A 7 -32.81 11.55 -9.79
N TRP A 8 -32.71 11.50 -11.12
CA TRP A 8 -32.54 12.68 -11.95
C TRP A 8 -33.75 12.75 -12.89
N GLN A 9 -34.37 13.92 -12.98
CA GLN A 9 -35.38 14.19 -14.00
C GLN A 9 -34.81 15.21 -14.96
N ASP A 10 -34.64 14.82 -16.22
CA ASP A 10 -34.33 15.75 -17.29
C ASP A 10 -35.63 16.13 -18.02
N GLY A 11 -35.74 17.41 -18.39
CA GLY A 11 -36.82 17.89 -19.25
C GLY A 11 -36.73 17.35 -20.69
N SER A 12 -37.54 17.90 -21.59
CA SER A 12 -37.51 17.52 -23.01
C SER A 12 -36.12 17.73 -23.62
N LEU A 13 -35.70 16.77 -24.45
CA LEU A 13 -34.51 16.86 -25.29
C LEU A 13 -34.93 17.23 -26.71
N VAL A 14 -34.16 18.09 -27.38
CA VAL A 14 -34.33 18.31 -28.82
C VAL A 14 -33.47 17.32 -29.62
N PRO A 15 -33.82 17.02 -30.89
CA PRO A 15 -33.02 16.12 -31.72
C PRO A 15 -31.55 16.57 -31.80
N GLY A 16 -30.63 15.64 -31.51
CA GLY A 16 -29.19 15.91 -31.51
C GLY A 16 -28.63 16.51 -30.21
N GLU A 17 -29.48 16.88 -29.24
CA GLU A 17 -29.02 17.37 -27.94
C GLU A 17 -28.42 16.22 -27.10
N ARG A 18 -27.24 16.47 -26.52
CA ARG A 18 -26.58 15.55 -25.59
C ARG A 18 -26.47 16.18 -24.22
N ARG A 19 -26.97 15.49 -23.18
CA ARG A 19 -26.78 15.86 -21.78
C ARG A 19 -25.90 14.83 -21.07
N VAL A 20 -25.03 15.31 -20.18
CA VAL A 20 -24.15 14.49 -19.35
C VAL A 20 -24.50 14.74 -17.89
N LYS A 21 -24.68 13.67 -17.12
CA LYS A 21 -24.85 13.72 -15.66
C LYS A 21 -23.65 13.04 -15.00
N THR A 22 -23.10 13.69 -13.98
CA THR A 22 -22.00 13.15 -13.19
C THR A 22 -22.53 12.77 -11.82
N LEU A 23 -22.31 11.52 -11.43
CA LEU A 23 -22.54 11.04 -10.07
C LEU A 23 -21.18 10.85 -9.40
N THR A 24 -20.92 11.63 -8.35
CA THR A 24 -19.72 11.45 -7.52
C THR A 24 -20.09 10.66 -6.27
N LEU A 25 -19.42 9.53 -6.08
CA LEU A 25 -19.59 8.70 -4.89
C LEU A 25 -18.28 8.74 -4.10
N THR A 26 -18.36 9.18 -2.85
CA THR A 26 -17.22 9.18 -1.93
C THR A 26 -17.34 7.95 -1.04
N MET A 27 -16.32 7.09 -1.07
CA MET A 27 -16.26 5.95 -0.16
C MET A 27 -15.56 6.33 1.16
N PRO A 28 -16.08 5.88 2.32
CA PRO A 28 -15.34 5.94 3.57
C PRO A 28 -14.03 5.15 3.44
N ALA A 29 -12.92 5.68 4.00
CA ALA A 29 -11.58 5.10 3.92
C ALA A 29 -11.47 3.66 4.46
N ASN A 30 -12.46 3.19 5.23
CA ASN A 30 -12.47 1.90 5.92
C ASN A 30 -13.55 0.92 5.39
N THR A 31 -14.01 1.12 4.16
CA THR A 31 -15.11 0.33 3.59
C THR A 31 -14.64 -1.07 3.19
N ARG A 32 -15.17 -2.12 3.82
CA ARG A 32 -14.90 -3.53 3.46
C ARG A 32 -15.57 -3.99 2.17
N GLN A 33 -16.33 -3.11 1.51
CA GLN A 33 -17.11 -3.43 0.32
C GLN A 33 -16.23 -3.40 -0.93
N LYS A 34 -15.82 -4.59 -1.38
CA LYS A 34 -14.89 -4.78 -2.51
C LYS A 34 -15.48 -4.43 -3.88
N ASN A 35 -16.82 -4.48 -4.00
CA ASN A 35 -17.55 -4.24 -5.24
C ASN A 35 -18.53 -3.08 -5.07
N LEU A 36 -18.47 -2.09 -5.97
CA LEU A 36 -19.55 -1.14 -6.19
C LEU A 36 -20.15 -1.38 -7.58
N SER A 37 -21.43 -1.74 -7.59
CA SER A 37 -22.21 -1.83 -8.82
C SER A 37 -23.18 -0.65 -8.85
N ILE A 38 -23.06 0.17 -9.88
CA ILE A 38 -24.00 1.26 -10.15
C ILE A 38 -24.91 0.76 -11.28
N GLY A 39 -26.17 0.48 -10.93
CA GLY A 39 -27.22 0.28 -11.92
C GLY A 39 -27.87 1.62 -12.26
N TYR A 40 -28.03 1.92 -13.54
CA TYR A 40 -28.81 3.07 -13.98
C TYR A 40 -29.83 2.67 -15.03
N THR A 41 -30.99 3.31 -14.97
CA THR A 41 -32.07 3.12 -15.95
C THR A 41 -32.42 4.49 -16.50
N ALA A 42 -32.26 4.66 -17.81
CA ALA A 42 -32.76 5.83 -18.52
C ALA A 42 -34.04 5.45 -19.25
N SER A 43 -35.10 6.25 -19.10
CA SER A 43 -36.34 6.12 -19.87
C SER A 43 -36.67 7.44 -20.54
N ALA A 44 -37.06 7.38 -21.81
CA ALA A 44 -37.52 8.53 -22.59
C ALA A 44 -38.83 8.17 -23.27
N THR A 45 -39.75 9.14 -23.31
CA THR A 45 -41.05 8.98 -23.97
C THR A 45 -41.09 9.92 -25.16
N ALA A 46 -41.37 9.37 -26.33
CA ALA A 46 -41.59 10.13 -27.55
C ALA A 46 -43.06 10.04 -27.92
N THR A 47 -43.67 11.20 -28.17
CA THR A 47 -45.03 11.31 -28.67
C THR A 47 -44.96 11.70 -30.14
N ILE A 48 -45.52 10.87 -31.01
CA ILE A 48 -45.73 11.21 -32.42
C ILE A 48 -47.23 11.42 -32.60
N SER A 49 -47.63 12.60 -33.07
CA SER A 49 -49.01 13.09 -33.07
C SER A 49 -50.03 12.12 -33.70
N ASP A 50 -49.60 11.29 -34.65
CA ASP A 50 -50.46 10.37 -35.40
C ASP A 50 -50.33 8.89 -34.99
N ILE A 51 -49.41 8.52 -34.08
CA ILE A 51 -49.05 7.11 -33.77
C ILE A 51 -49.22 6.78 -32.27
N GLY A 52 -49.40 7.79 -31.42
CA GLY A 52 -49.52 7.62 -29.97
C GLY A 52 -48.18 7.73 -29.24
N VAL A 53 -48.19 7.40 -27.94
CA VAL A 53 -47.05 7.56 -27.03
C VAL A 53 -46.23 6.27 -26.99
N THR A 54 -44.93 6.34 -27.31
CA THR A 54 -44.01 5.20 -27.17
C THR A 54 -42.92 5.52 -26.14
N THR A 55 -42.72 4.63 -25.16
CA THR A 55 -41.67 4.75 -24.14
C THR A 55 -40.52 3.82 -24.46
N TYR A 56 -39.32 4.39 -24.55
CA TYR A 56 -38.08 3.65 -24.71
C TYR A 56 -37.34 3.64 -23.37
N THR A 57 -36.95 2.45 -22.92
CA THR A 57 -36.18 2.27 -21.69
C THR A 57 -34.89 1.52 -22.02
N ALA A 58 -33.75 2.09 -21.64
CA ALA A 58 -32.44 1.47 -21.79
C ALA A 58 -31.83 1.27 -20.40
N PRO A 59 -31.82 0.05 -19.85
CA PRO A 59 -31.06 -0.25 -18.65
C PRO A 59 -29.58 -0.36 -19.02
N VAL A 60 -28.72 0.21 -18.19
CA VAL A 60 -27.27 0.00 -18.31
C VAL A 60 -26.68 -0.22 -16.93
N THR A 61 -25.80 -1.20 -16.84
CA THR A 61 -25.09 -1.56 -15.61
C THR A 61 -23.62 -1.24 -15.76
N TRP A 62 -23.07 -0.53 -14.78
CA TRP A 62 -21.64 -0.25 -14.71
C TRP A 62 -21.08 -0.76 -13.37
N ALA A 63 -20.06 -1.61 -13.44
CA ALA A 63 -19.39 -2.15 -12.27
C ALA A 63 -17.97 -1.56 -12.18
N SER A 64 -17.63 -1.02 -11.01
CA SER A 64 -16.30 -0.50 -10.72
C SER A 64 -15.63 -1.33 -9.62
N LYS A 65 -14.34 -1.63 -9.81
CA LYS A 65 -13.50 -2.31 -8.82
C LYS A 65 -12.55 -1.29 -8.18
N PHE A 66 -12.32 -1.42 -6.88
CA PHE A 66 -11.40 -0.55 -6.12
C PHE A 66 -10.18 -1.34 -5.65
N ASN A 67 -9.02 -0.67 -5.67
CA ASN A 67 -7.73 -1.24 -5.25
C ASN A 67 -7.63 -1.37 -3.72
N SER A 68 -6.69 -2.18 -3.25
CA SER A 68 -6.40 -2.34 -1.83
C SER A 68 -5.95 -1.06 -1.13
N THR A 69 -6.40 -0.91 0.11
CA THR A 69 -5.81 -0.01 1.12
C THR A 69 -4.82 -0.83 1.95
N LEU A 70 -3.56 -0.37 1.99
CA LEU A 70 -2.47 -1.05 2.70
C LEU A 70 -1.59 -0.05 3.46
N ALA A 71 -0.98 -0.52 4.54
CA ALA A 71 0.06 0.19 5.28
C ALA A 71 1.38 -0.59 5.20
N VAL A 72 2.47 0.13 4.90
CA VAL A 72 3.83 -0.41 4.94
C VAL A 72 4.62 0.39 5.96
N THR A 73 5.22 -0.29 6.93
CA THR A 73 6.04 0.35 7.95
C THR A 73 7.42 -0.28 8.02
N GLN A 74 8.38 0.51 8.47
CA GLN A 74 9.73 0.08 8.75
C GLN A 74 10.19 0.73 10.06
N VAL A 75 10.74 -0.08 10.96
CA VAL A 75 11.17 0.36 12.30
C VAL A 75 12.49 -0.27 12.70
N ALA A 76 13.28 0.43 13.51
CA ALA A 76 14.55 -0.06 14.05
C ALA A 76 14.43 -0.40 15.54
N ASN A 77 15.07 -1.49 15.95
CA ASN A 77 15.25 -1.91 17.34
C ASN A 77 16.74 -2.08 17.65
N TYR A 78 17.18 -1.51 18.77
CA TYR A 78 18.58 -1.47 19.23
C TYR A 78 18.85 -2.45 20.38
N ASP A 79 17.83 -3.11 20.90
CA ASP A 79 17.93 -4.02 22.03
C ASP A 79 18.38 -5.42 21.58
N LEU A 80 19.58 -5.46 21.01
CA LEU A 80 20.27 -6.71 20.65
C LEU A 80 21.41 -7.04 21.64
N GLY A 81 21.57 -6.23 22.69
CA GLY A 81 22.63 -6.39 23.69
C GLY A 81 24.06 -6.21 23.16
N TYR A 82 24.23 -5.64 21.96
CA TYR A 82 25.54 -5.52 21.31
C TYR A 82 25.80 -4.11 20.76
N GLY A 83 26.87 -3.50 21.28
CA GLY A 83 27.37 -2.17 20.90
C GLY A 83 26.74 -1.02 21.70
N PRO A 84 27.37 0.16 21.68
CA PRO A 84 26.90 1.31 22.44
C PRO A 84 25.63 1.91 21.82
N HIS A 85 24.66 2.22 22.67
CA HIS A 85 23.54 3.09 22.38
C HIS A 85 23.50 4.20 23.45
N PRO A 86 23.68 5.50 23.12
CA PRO A 86 23.89 6.08 21.79
C PRO A 86 25.20 5.62 21.11
N MET A 87 25.23 5.57 19.79
CA MET A 87 26.39 5.08 19.03
C MET A 87 27.63 5.96 19.23
N ARG A 88 28.83 5.35 19.20
CA ARG A 88 30.13 6.01 19.34
C ARG A 88 30.93 5.89 18.04
N ALA A 89 31.85 6.83 17.81
CA ALA A 89 32.73 6.79 16.65
C ALA A 89 33.57 5.52 16.68
N TRP A 90 33.65 4.83 15.55
CA TRP A 90 34.48 3.64 15.34
C TRP A 90 34.10 2.42 16.19
N ASP A 91 32.99 2.48 16.92
CA ASP A 91 32.41 1.34 17.64
C ASP A 91 31.24 0.77 16.85
N VAL A 92 31.22 -0.56 16.68
CA VAL A 92 30.13 -1.25 15.98
C VAL A 92 28.91 -1.37 16.88
N SER A 93 27.75 -0.94 16.38
CA SER A 93 26.44 -1.18 17.01
C SER A 93 25.57 -2.08 16.13
N ALA A 94 24.90 -3.06 16.74
CA ALA A 94 23.95 -3.91 16.04
C ALA A 94 22.54 -3.32 16.10
N VAL A 95 21.80 -3.42 15.01
CA VAL A 95 20.42 -2.94 14.91
C VAL A 95 19.59 -3.98 14.17
N ARG A 96 18.39 -4.29 14.67
CA ARG A 96 17.41 -5.08 13.95
C ARG A 96 16.38 -4.17 13.31
N ILE A 97 16.17 -4.36 12.03
CA ILE A 97 15.21 -3.61 11.22
C ILE A 97 14.04 -4.52 10.95
N PHE A 98 12.82 -4.03 11.21
CA PHE A 98 11.58 -4.73 10.95
C PHE A 98 10.84 -4.05 9.80
N TRP A 99 10.29 -4.86 8.91
CA TRP A 99 9.35 -4.48 7.88
C TRP A 99 8.00 -5.11 8.18
N GLN A 100 6.95 -4.34 7.96
CA GLN A 100 5.59 -4.77 8.21
C GLN A 100 4.70 -4.33 7.07
N VAL A 101 3.84 -5.24 6.60
CA VAL A 101 2.81 -4.97 5.62
C VAL A 101 1.48 -5.40 6.18
N GLU A 102 0.54 -4.46 6.21
CA GLU A 102 -0.85 -4.67 6.57
C GLU A 102 -1.73 -4.40 5.35
N ASP A 103 -2.55 -5.37 4.97
CA ASP A 103 -3.61 -5.19 3.98
C ASP A 103 -4.98 -5.23 4.64
N PHE A 104 -5.81 -4.23 4.36
CA PHE A 104 -7.12 -4.07 4.99
C PHE A 104 -8.28 -4.48 4.07
N THR A 105 -8.02 -5.03 2.88
CA THR A 105 -9.04 -5.09 1.82
C THR A 105 -8.90 -6.30 0.88
N ASN A 106 -7.91 -6.36 -0.02
CA ASN A 106 -7.79 -7.43 -1.03
C ASN A 106 -6.48 -8.20 -0.90
N ASP A 107 -6.54 -9.49 -1.23
CA ASP A 107 -5.37 -10.36 -1.23
C ASP A 107 -4.31 -9.81 -2.20
N LEU A 108 -3.10 -9.64 -1.71
CA LEU A 108 -1.97 -9.19 -2.50
C LEU A 108 -1.15 -10.39 -2.95
N THR A 109 -0.66 -10.34 -4.18
CA THR A 109 0.24 -11.35 -4.75
C THR A 109 1.52 -10.72 -5.25
N ASN A 110 2.59 -11.51 -5.35
CA ASN A 110 3.92 -11.08 -5.79
C ASN A 110 4.42 -9.85 -5.01
N VAL A 111 4.33 -9.92 -3.69
CA VAL A 111 4.71 -8.82 -2.82
C VAL A 111 6.23 -8.78 -2.71
N THR A 112 6.81 -7.61 -2.94
CA THR A 112 8.24 -7.39 -2.88
C THR A 112 8.53 -6.09 -2.12
N LEU A 113 9.42 -6.18 -1.13
CA LEU A 113 9.97 -5.06 -0.40
C LEU A 113 11.47 -4.99 -0.63
N GLN A 114 11.96 -3.80 -0.95
CA GLN A 114 13.36 -3.60 -1.31
C GLN A 114 13.89 -2.28 -0.76
N THR A 115 15.07 -2.31 -0.16
CA THR A 115 15.83 -1.10 0.18
C THR A 115 17.32 -1.31 -0.07
N THR A 116 18.09 -0.23 -0.03
CA THR A 116 19.55 -0.28 -0.08
C THR A 116 20.16 0.18 1.24
N LEU A 117 21.27 -0.43 1.63
CA LEU A 117 22.02 -0.08 2.83
C LEU A 117 23.07 1.00 2.51
N PRO A 118 23.19 2.08 3.30
CA PRO A 118 24.27 3.06 3.19
C PRO A 118 25.66 2.48 3.49
N SER A 119 26.75 3.14 3.06
CA SER A 119 28.13 2.61 3.12
C SER A 119 28.59 2.13 4.49
N GLN A 120 28.11 2.79 5.54
CA GLN A 120 28.44 2.49 6.95
C GLN A 120 27.58 1.39 7.59
N VAL A 121 26.64 0.82 6.84
CA VAL A 121 25.70 -0.19 7.31
C VAL A 121 25.94 -1.50 6.58
N GLU A 122 26.16 -2.58 7.32
CA GLU A 122 26.45 -3.91 6.79
C GLU A 122 25.42 -4.92 7.29
N TRP A 123 24.92 -5.76 6.39
CA TRP A 123 24.04 -6.88 6.75
C TRP A 123 24.84 -7.96 7.50
N THR A 124 24.35 -8.47 8.64
CA THR A 124 25.11 -9.44 9.47
C THR A 124 24.96 -10.90 9.05
N GLY A 125 23.86 -11.21 8.36
CA GLY A 125 23.49 -12.54 7.89
C GLY A 125 22.20 -13.00 8.54
N HIS A 126 21.83 -12.39 9.68
CA HIS A 126 20.65 -12.78 10.43
C HIS A 126 19.39 -12.10 9.90
N SER A 127 18.39 -12.91 9.60
CA SER A 127 17.04 -12.45 9.22
C SER A 127 16.00 -13.42 9.74
N ALA A 128 14.80 -12.91 9.98
CA ALA A 128 13.63 -13.70 10.34
C ALA A 128 12.42 -13.21 9.54
N VAL A 129 11.56 -14.13 9.12
CA VAL A 129 10.31 -13.83 8.41
C VAL A 129 9.16 -14.46 9.16
N THR A 130 8.04 -13.76 9.28
CA THR A 130 6.84 -14.31 9.92
C THR A 130 6.19 -15.36 9.02
N GLU A 131 6.09 -15.07 7.72
CA GLU A 131 5.60 -15.97 6.67
C GLU A 131 6.27 -15.63 5.33
N GLY A 132 6.35 -16.61 4.41
CA GLY A 132 6.81 -16.40 3.04
C GLY A 132 8.28 -16.76 2.78
N GLY A 133 8.85 -16.15 1.73
CA GLY A 133 10.23 -16.42 1.30
C GLY A 133 11.26 -15.79 2.22
N ALA A 134 12.45 -16.40 2.29
CA ALA A 134 13.58 -15.84 3.03
C ALA A 134 13.97 -14.47 2.47
N MET A 135 14.49 -13.59 3.33
CA MET A 135 15.09 -12.35 2.88
C MET A 135 16.42 -12.64 2.16
N SER A 136 16.80 -11.75 1.24
CA SER A 136 18.03 -11.86 0.46
C SER A 136 18.81 -10.54 0.47
N TYR A 137 20.14 -10.66 0.35
CA TYR A 137 21.06 -9.53 0.28
C TYR A 137 21.98 -9.67 -0.93
N ASP A 138 22.04 -8.62 -1.75
CA ASP A 138 23.05 -8.47 -2.79
C ASP A 138 24.13 -7.50 -2.28
N ALA A 139 25.34 -8.01 -2.04
CA ALA A 139 26.46 -7.22 -1.55
C ALA A 139 27.01 -6.21 -2.58
N THR A 140 26.81 -6.45 -3.88
CA THR A 140 27.29 -5.57 -4.96
C THR A 140 26.45 -4.30 -5.01
N THR A 141 25.13 -4.47 -4.99
CA THR A 141 24.17 -3.34 -5.01
C THR A 141 23.80 -2.87 -3.61
N ARG A 142 24.21 -3.61 -2.58
CA ARG A 142 23.93 -3.38 -1.15
C ARG A 142 22.42 -3.36 -0.90
N THR A 143 21.72 -4.26 -1.56
CA THR A 143 20.25 -4.30 -1.64
C THR A 143 19.69 -5.43 -0.80
N VAL A 144 18.77 -5.07 0.10
CA VAL A 144 17.97 -5.99 0.91
C VAL A 144 16.64 -6.20 0.21
N THR A 145 16.26 -7.46 -0.04
CA THR A 145 14.98 -7.79 -0.67
C THR A 145 14.25 -8.84 0.13
N TRP A 146 12.97 -8.60 0.41
CA TRP A 146 12.04 -9.59 0.90
C TRP A 146 10.93 -9.80 -0.13
N HIS A 147 10.69 -11.07 -0.46
CA HIS A 147 9.66 -11.46 -1.39
C HIS A 147 8.72 -12.46 -0.72
N THR A 148 7.42 -12.21 -0.83
CA THR A 148 6.38 -13.17 -0.45
C THR A 148 5.37 -13.33 -1.57
N SER A 149 4.93 -14.57 -1.78
CA SER A 149 4.04 -14.91 -2.88
C SER A 149 2.66 -14.30 -2.70
N ALA A 150 2.17 -14.24 -1.45
CA ALA A 150 0.87 -13.67 -1.14
C ALA A 150 0.80 -13.08 0.28
N ILE A 151 0.00 -12.03 0.44
CA ILE A 151 -0.48 -11.52 1.72
C ILE A 151 -2.01 -11.58 1.69
N PRO A 152 -2.66 -12.38 2.54
CA PRO A 152 -4.11 -12.45 2.63
C PRO A 152 -4.73 -11.12 3.04
N SER A 153 -5.95 -10.86 2.58
CA SER A 153 -6.72 -9.70 3.01
C SER A 153 -7.03 -9.75 4.51
N PHE A 154 -7.06 -8.57 5.14
CA PHE A 154 -7.25 -8.42 6.59
C PHE A 154 -6.17 -9.10 7.43
N SER A 155 -4.98 -9.31 6.87
CA SER A 155 -3.84 -9.83 7.63
C SER A 155 -3.37 -8.81 8.66
N HIS A 156 -3.28 -9.24 9.92
CA HIS A 156 -2.85 -8.44 11.07
C HIS A 156 -1.33 -8.28 11.14
N ALA A 157 -0.72 -7.91 10.01
CA ALA A 157 0.71 -7.73 9.80
C ALA A 157 1.52 -9.01 9.48
N GLN A 158 1.88 -9.17 8.21
CA GLN A 158 3.01 -10.01 7.83
C GLN A 158 4.27 -9.17 7.80
N GLY A 159 5.38 -9.74 8.24
CA GLY A 159 6.62 -9.00 8.39
C GLY A 159 7.87 -9.82 8.17
N ALA A 160 8.95 -9.09 7.97
CA ALA A 160 10.29 -9.61 7.86
C ALA A 160 11.22 -8.71 8.66
N SER A 161 12.29 -9.28 9.19
CA SER A 161 13.30 -8.54 9.92
C SER A 161 14.68 -9.02 9.55
N PHE A 162 15.64 -8.11 9.59
CA PHE A 162 17.04 -8.40 9.33
C PHE A 162 17.91 -7.56 10.25
N GLU A 163 19.10 -8.08 10.52
CA GLU A 163 20.06 -7.45 11.40
C GLU A 163 21.19 -6.81 10.60
N VAL A 164 21.54 -5.60 11.01
CA VAL A 164 22.64 -4.83 10.44
C VAL A 164 23.60 -4.40 11.52
N ARG A 165 24.87 -4.25 11.13
CA ARG A 165 25.91 -3.58 11.91
C ARG A 165 26.13 -2.19 11.33
N VAL A 166 26.26 -1.22 12.22
CA VAL A 166 26.52 0.17 11.88
C VAL A 166 27.87 0.55 12.46
N LEU A 167 28.75 1.13 11.64
CA LEU A 167 30.04 1.68 12.06
C LEU A 167 30.05 3.19 11.82
N PRO A 168 29.69 4.01 12.82
CA PRO A 168 29.70 5.46 12.69
C PRO A 168 31.13 6.00 12.58
N ASN A 169 31.32 7.03 11.76
CA ASN A 169 32.55 7.81 11.76
C ASN A 169 32.50 8.95 12.79
N SER A 170 33.63 9.65 12.99
CA SER A 170 33.74 10.77 13.93
C SER A 170 32.73 11.89 13.68
N ASP A 171 32.38 12.15 12.42
CA ASP A 171 31.48 13.26 12.04
C ASP A 171 30.00 12.91 12.21
N GLN A 172 29.68 11.64 12.46
CA GLN A 172 28.33 11.10 12.61
C GLN A 172 27.91 10.94 14.08
N VAL A 173 28.85 11.02 15.02
CA VAL A 173 28.52 10.93 16.45
C VAL A 173 27.61 12.10 16.85
N GLY A 174 26.51 11.78 17.54
CA GLY A 174 25.52 12.77 17.95
C GLY A 174 24.64 13.29 16.81
N LYS A 175 24.75 12.74 15.60
CA LYS A 175 23.88 13.05 14.46
C LYS A 175 23.01 11.86 14.09
N THR A 176 21.94 12.15 13.35
CA THR A 176 21.08 11.12 12.77
C THR A 176 21.81 10.40 11.62
N ILE A 177 21.86 9.07 11.68
CA ILE A 177 22.46 8.22 10.65
C ILE A 177 21.33 7.50 9.91
N ASN A 178 21.41 7.43 8.57
CA ASN A 178 20.53 6.58 7.79
C ASN A 178 20.94 5.11 7.99
N LEU A 179 20.00 4.28 8.42
CA LEU A 179 20.13 2.83 8.51
C LEU A 179 19.78 2.15 7.18
N THR A 180 18.77 2.67 6.50
CA THR A 180 18.39 2.27 5.14
C THR A 180 18.11 3.50 4.30
N ASN A 181 18.18 3.37 2.99
CA ASN A 181 17.56 4.33 2.08
C ASN A 181 16.05 4.06 2.00
N ASP A 182 15.38 4.69 1.04
CA ASP A 182 13.94 4.51 0.83
C ASP A 182 13.58 3.02 0.64
N LEU A 183 12.53 2.60 1.32
CA LEU A 183 11.95 1.28 1.21
C LEU A 183 10.88 1.31 0.12
N ARG A 184 11.08 0.53 -0.93
CA ARG A 184 10.15 0.37 -2.04
C ARG A 184 9.33 -0.89 -1.84
N PHE A 185 8.02 -0.73 -1.91
CA PHE A 185 7.04 -1.80 -1.88
C PHE A 185 6.38 -1.90 -3.25
N THR A 186 6.23 -3.13 -3.74
CA THR A 186 5.42 -3.46 -4.92
C THR A 186 4.62 -4.72 -4.68
N ALA A 187 3.37 -4.75 -5.13
CA ALA A 187 2.50 -5.91 -5.08
C ALA A 187 1.47 -5.86 -6.20
N ARG A 188 0.80 -6.99 -6.46
CA ARG A 188 -0.36 -7.05 -7.35
C ARG A 188 -1.63 -7.30 -6.55
N ASP A 189 -2.61 -6.42 -6.71
CA ASP A 189 -3.95 -6.63 -6.16
C ASP A 189 -4.64 -7.73 -6.95
N SER A 190 -4.99 -8.84 -6.28
CA SER A 190 -5.56 -10.02 -6.95
C SER A 190 -6.99 -9.78 -7.45
N PHE A 191 -7.68 -8.79 -6.90
CA PHE A 191 -9.07 -8.49 -7.19
C PHE A 191 -9.22 -7.53 -8.38
N THR A 192 -8.39 -6.49 -8.45
CA THR A 192 -8.38 -5.52 -9.56
C THR A 192 -7.39 -5.89 -10.66
N GLY A 193 -6.36 -6.67 -10.34
CA GLY A 193 -5.24 -6.98 -11.22
C GLY A 193 -4.19 -5.87 -11.32
N THR A 194 -4.39 -4.75 -10.62
CA THR A 194 -3.52 -3.57 -10.66
C THR A 194 -2.23 -3.81 -9.88
N VAL A 195 -1.12 -3.25 -10.37
CA VAL A 195 0.13 -3.21 -9.61
C VAL A 195 0.11 -2.02 -8.67
N LEU A 196 0.28 -2.29 -7.38
CA LEU A 196 0.39 -1.31 -6.32
C LEU A 196 1.86 -1.04 -6.05
N SER A 197 2.21 0.24 -5.85
CA SER A 197 3.55 0.63 -5.41
C SER A 197 3.46 1.70 -4.33
N ARG A 198 4.35 1.58 -3.34
CA ARG A 198 4.54 2.52 -2.25
C ARG A 198 6.02 2.74 -2.00
N THR A 199 6.35 3.92 -1.51
CA THR A 199 7.70 4.24 -1.05
C THR A 199 7.58 4.80 0.36
N VAL A 200 8.30 4.17 1.28
CA VAL A 200 8.49 4.66 2.66
C VAL A 200 9.88 5.27 2.71
N GLY A 201 10.00 6.44 3.33
CA GLY A 201 11.28 7.16 3.40
C GLY A 201 12.35 6.36 4.15
N ALA A 202 13.60 6.73 3.90
CA ALA A 202 14.77 6.19 4.60
C ALA A 202 14.59 6.06 6.13
N LEU A 203 14.96 4.90 6.68
CA LEU A 203 14.96 4.66 8.12
C LEU A 203 16.21 5.26 8.76
N ARG A 204 16.00 5.99 9.86
CA ARG A 204 17.06 6.73 10.55
C ARG A 204 17.18 6.35 12.02
N THR A 205 18.33 6.69 12.62
CA THR A 205 18.61 6.36 14.03
C THR A 205 17.71 7.04 15.05
N ASP A 206 17.09 8.16 14.69
CA ASP A 206 16.12 8.91 15.51
C ASP A 206 14.68 8.38 15.39
N GLN A 207 14.42 7.44 14.47
CA GLN A 207 13.11 6.81 14.24
C GLN A 207 13.04 5.39 14.85
N ALA A 208 13.86 5.15 15.85
CA ALA A 208 13.96 3.90 16.60
C ALA A 208 12.75 3.70 17.52
N ILE A 209 12.30 2.46 17.67
CA ILE A 209 11.49 2.08 18.83
C ILE A 209 12.47 1.80 19.98
N GLN A 210 12.36 2.56 21.06
CA GLN A 210 12.97 2.19 22.33
C GLN A 210 12.03 1.19 23.01
N ALA A 211 12.55 0.08 23.53
CA ALA A 211 11.77 -0.78 24.40
C ALA A 211 11.37 0.08 25.62
N GLU A 212 10.07 0.37 25.77
CA GLU A 212 9.54 0.97 26.99
C GLU A 212 9.84 0.02 28.16
N GLN A 213 10.51 0.57 29.19
CA GLN A 213 10.69 -0.09 30.49
C GLN A 213 9.44 0.08 31.36
#